data_AF-A0A1X7BKY6-F1
#
_entry.id   AF-A0A1X7BKY6-F1
#
_cell.length_a   1.000
_cell.length_b   1.000
_cell.length_c   1.000
_cell.angle_alpha   90.00
_cell.angle_beta   90.00
_cell.angle_gamma   90.00
#
_symmetry.space_group_name_H-M   'P 1'
#
loop_
_entity.id
_entity.type
_entity.pdbx_description
1 polymer ?
#
loop_
_entity_poly.entity_id
_entity_poly.type
_entity_poly.pdbx_seq_one_letter_code
_entity_poly.pdbx_strand_id
1 'polypeptide(L)'
;MSEQHETSDSYHGEIVRRGSHRVIICRDGIQYIIQSQRISGGGRWDAFGYCATREGLIHLWRGSESVVPPELEALPDQARLYSPNWQTGSLEHSSQEGAE
;
A
#
# COMPACT_ATOMS: atom_id res chain seq x y z
N MET A 1 11.23 10.94 -14.79
CA MET A 1 10.09 10.20 -14.22
C MET A 1 10.54 9.72 -12.86
N SER A 2 10.07 10.36 -11.78
CA SER A 2 10.57 10.09 -10.44
C SER A 2 10.19 8.66 -10.06
N GLU A 3 11.19 7.80 -9.91
CA GLU A 3 11.01 6.43 -9.45
C GLU A 3 10.46 6.46 -8.03
N GLN A 4 9.14 6.32 -7.91
CA GLN A 4 8.46 6.24 -6.61
C GLN A 4 8.76 4.87 -6.04
N HIS A 5 9.93 4.78 -5.42
CA HIS A 5 10.43 3.55 -4.83
C HIS A 5 9.52 3.16 -3.66
N GLU A 6 9.28 1.86 -3.48
CA GLU A 6 8.42 1.33 -2.41
C GLU A 6 8.94 1.68 -1.00
N THR A 7 10.19 2.13 -0.90
CA THR A 7 10.83 2.61 0.34
C THR A 7 10.72 4.12 0.54
N SER A 8 10.14 4.86 -0.42
CA SER A 8 9.93 6.31 -0.32
C SER A 8 8.84 6.62 0.70
N ASP A 9 8.98 7.73 1.43
CA ASP A 9 7.96 8.13 2.42
C ASP A 9 6.63 8.47 1.74
N SER A 10 6.68 9.11 0.56
CA SER A 10 5.50 9.50 -0.22
C SER A 10 5.07 8.44 -1.24
N TYR A 11 5.28 7.16 -0.92
CA TYR A 11 4.90 6.08 -1.83
C TYR A 11 3.37 5.98 -1.97
N HIS A 12 2.86 6.10 -3.20
CA HIS A 12 1.42 6.17 -3.49
C HIS A 12 0.66 4.87 -3.21
N GLY A 13 1.34 3.75 -3.06
CA GLY A 13 0.73 2.48 -2.67
C GLY A 13 0.54 2.31 -1.17
N GLU A 14 0.75 3.35 -0.36
CA GLU A 14 0.50 3.28 1.08
C GLU A 14 -0.99 3.13 1.40
N ILE A 15 -1.31 2.08 2.16
CA ILE A 15 -2.68 1.74 2.58
C ILE A 15 -2.94 2.35 3.96
N VAL A 16 -2.01 2.15 4.90
CA VAL A 16 -2.14 2.65 6.27
C VAL A 16 -0.77 2.86 6.88
N ARG A 17 -0.67 3.88 7.74
CA ARG A 17 0.49 4.18 8.59
C ARG A 17 0.06 4.30 10.04
N ARG A 18 0.82 3.68 10.94
CA ARG A 18 0.67 3.77 12.40
C ARG A 18 2.05 3.87 13.03
N GLY A 19 2.38 5.05 13.56
CA GLY A 19 3.69 5.33 14.15
C GLY A 19 4.83 5.03 13.15
N SER A 20 5.75 4.17 13.56
CA SER A 20 6.89 3.71 12.75
C SER A 20 6.58 2.48 11.89
N HIS A 21 5.30 2.09 11.74
CA HIS A 21 4.87 0.97 10.91
C HIS A 21 3.94 1.46 9.80
N ARG A 22 4.05 0.85 8.62
CA ARG A 22 3.11 1.07 7.52
C ARG A 22 2.86 -0.20 6.73
N VAL A 23 1.73 -0.24 6.06
CA VAL A 23 1.40 -1.25 5.05
C VAL A 23 1.23 -0.56 3.71
N ILE A 24 1.88 -1.11 2.69
CA ILE A 24 1.76 -0.68 1.30
C ILE A 24 1.31 -1.85 0.43
N ILE A 25 0.71 -1.57 -0.72
CA ILE A 25 0.60 -2.54 -1.82
C ILE A 25 1.87 -2.45 -2.68
N CYS A 26 2.42 -3.59 -3.10
CA CYS A 26 3.54 -3.58 -4.03
C CYS A 26 3.15 -2.93 -5.37
N ARG A 27 4.14 -2.49 -6.15
CA ARG A 27 3.90 -1.87 -7.45
C ARG A 27 3.06 -2.74 -8.39
N ASP A 28 3.28 -4.05 -8.38
CA ASP A 28 2.55 -5.00 -9.23
C ASP A 28 1.15 -5.36 -8.71
N GLY A 29 0.75 -4.87 -7.54
CA GLY A 29 -0.57 -5.15 -6.96
C GLY A 29 -0.77 -6.59 -6.46
N ILE A 30 0.27 -7.41 -6.39
CA ILE A 30 0.14 -8.84 -6.07
C ILE A 30 0.39 -9.20 -4.60
N GLN A 31 0.97 -8.29 -3.81
CA GLN A 31 1.32 -8.53 -2.40
C GLN A 31 1.24 -7.24 -1.59
N TYR A 32 0.78 -7.38 -0.34
CA TYR A 32 0.92 -6.37 0.70
C TYR A 32 2.33 -6.46 1.30
N ILE A 33 2.92 -5.31 1.60
CA ILE A 33 4.25 -5.20 2.20
C ILE A 33 4.11 -4.44 3.51
N ILE A 34 4.56 -5.04 4.62
CA ILE A 34 4.68 -4.34 5.89
C ILE A 34 6.09 -3.79 6.00
N GLN A 35 6.19 -2.51 6.33
CA GLN A 35 7.45 -1.82 6.51
C GLN A 35 7.52 -1.15 7.87
N SER A 36 8.72 -1.10 8.43
CA SER A 36 9.03 -0.32 9.63
C SER A 36 10.01 0.79 9.29
N GLN A 37 9.86 1.92 9.94
CA GLN A 37 10.78 3.03 9.79
C GLN A 37 12.03 2.75 10.62
N ARG A 38 13.20 2.82 9.98
CA ARG A 38 14.46 2.68 10.70
C ARG A 38 14.72 3.93 11.55
N ILE A 39 14.92 3.72 12.84
CA ILE A 39 15.30 4.77 13.80
C ILE A 39 16.66 5.37 13.42
N SER A 40 17.58 4.56 12.88
CA SER A 40 18.88 4.97 12.36
C SER A 40 18.91 4.90 10.83
N GLY A 41 19.26 6.00 10.16
CA GLY A 41 19.38 6.05 8.70
C GLY A 41 18.43 6.99 7.96
N GLY A 42 17.95 8.06 8.62
CA GLY A 42 17.27 9.17 7.94
C GLY A 42 15.82 8.90 7.55
N GLY A 43 15.10 8.04 8.29
CA GLY A 43 13.67 7.82 8.08
C GLY A 43 13.29 6.90 6.91
N ARG A 44 14.24 6.09 6.41
CA ARG A 44 13.97 5.08 5.39
C ARG A 44 13.09 3.95 5.95
N TRP A 45 12.19 3.47 5.10
CA TRP A 45 11.32 2.33 5.39
C TRP A 45 11.98 1.03 4.94
N ASP A 46 11.97 0.02 5.81
CA ASP A 46 12.53 -1.31 5.57
C ASP A 46 11.40 -2.34 5.58
N ALA A 47 11.34 -3.18 4.55
CA ALA A 47 10.32 -4.22 4.45
C ALA A 47 10.72 -5.43 5.28
N PHE A 48 9.84 -5.84 6.20
CA PHE A 48 10.09 -7.01 7.04
C PHE A 48 9.07 -8.13 6.83
N GLY A 49 8.07 -7.93 5.96
CA GLY A 49 7.26 -9.04 5.48
C GLY A 49 6.38 -8.71 4.29
N TYR A 50 6.06 -9.79 3.58
CA TYR A 50 5.32 -9.79 2.31
C TYR A 50 4.17 -10.78 2.45
N CYS A 51 2.95 -10.33 2.16
CA CYS A 51 1.75 -11.14 2.34
C CYS A 51 0.84 -11.02 1.12
N ALA A 52 0.51 -12.15 0.49
CA ALA A 52 -0.47 -12.19 -0.58
C ALA A 52 -1.93 -12.12 -0.07
N THR A 53 -2.15 -12.39 1.21
CA THR A 53 -3.50 -12.44 1.82
C THR A 53 -3.67 -11.45 2.95
N ARG A 54 -4.90 -10.96 3.14
CA ARG A 54 -5.28 -10.11 4.28
C ARG A 54 -5.02 -10.80 5.62
N GLU A 55 -5.40 -12.08 5.76
CA GLU A 55 -5.20 -12.81 7.02
C GLU A 55 -3.71 -12.92 7.40
N GLY A 56 -2.85 -13.26 6.43
CA GLY A 56 -1.41 -13.32 6.65
C GLY A 56 -0.84 -11.96 7.05
N LEU A 57 -1.31 -10.89 6.38
CA LEU A 57 -0.97 -9.51 6.71
C LEU A 57 -1.37 -9.13 8.14
N ILE A 58 -2.62 -9.41 8.55
CA ILE A 58 -3.12 -9.10 9.90
C ILE A 58 -2.35 -9.91 10.95
N HIS A 59 -2.07 -11.18 10.68
CA HIS A 59 -1.30 -12.02 11.59
C HIS A 59 0.10 -11.45 11.83
N LEU A 60 0.80 -11.06 10.76
CA LEU A 60 2.12 -10.45 10.85
C LEU A 60 2.07 -9.06 11.52
N TRP A 61 1.05 -8.25 11.20
CA TRP A 61 0.82 -6.95 11.84
C TRP A 61 0.69 -7.10 13.36
N ARG A 62 -0.10 -8.07 13.84
CA ARG A 62 -0.28 -8.35 15.27
C ARG A 62 1.02 -8.71 16.00
N GLY A 63 2.01 -9.24 15.28
CA GLY A 63 3.34 -9.49 15.82
C GLY A 63 4.17 -8.22 16.04
N SER A 64 3.80 -7.10 15.41
CA SER A 64 4.51 -5.81 15.48
C SER A 64 3.72 -4.76 16.27
N GLU A 65 2.40 -4.70 16.09
CA GLU A 65 1.47 -3.73 16.68
C GLU A 65 0.23 -4.47 17.20
N SER A 66 -0.20 -4.17 18.43
CA SER A 66 -1.33 -4.90 19.05
C SER A 66 -2.70 -4.52 18.49
N VAL A 67 -2.85 -3.30 17.95
CA VAL A 67 -4.12 -2.78 17.41
C VAL A 67 -4.11 -2.91 15.90
N VAL A 68 -5.06 -3.67 15.36
CA VAL A 68 -5.25 -3.78 13.91
C VAL A 68 -6.06 -2.58 13.42
N PRO A 69 -5.56 -1.79 12.46
CA PRO A 69 -6.33 -0.71 11.86
C PRO A 69 -7.55 -1.26 11.10
N PRO A 70 -8.73 -0.60 11.17
CA PRO A 70 -9.90 -1.00 10.40
C PRO A 70 -9.64 -1.00 8.88
N GLU A 71 -8.70 -0.18 8.40
CA GLU A 71 -8.26 -0.15 7.01
C GLU A 71 -7.66 -1.49 6.57
N LEU A 72 -6.98 -2.22 7.47
CA LEU A 72 -6.46 -3.56 7.17
C LEU A 72 -7.56 -4.62 7.17
N GLU A 73 -8.55 -4.48 8.04
CA GLU A 73 -9.70 -5.40 8.09
C GLU A 73 -10.59 -5.25 6.85
N ALA A 74 -10.71 -4.03 6.33
CA ALA A 74 -11.45 -3.70 5.11
C ALA A 74 -10.74 -4.14 3.80
N LEU A 75 -9.51 -4.65 3.87
CA LEU A 75 -8.80 -5.10 2.68
C LEU A 75 -9.47 -6.32 2.04
N PRO A 76 -9.33 -6.50 0.72
CA PRO A 76 -9.68 -7.75 0.07
C PRO A 76 -8.83 -8.90 0.61
N ASP A 77 -9.42 -10.11 0.66
CA ASP A 77 -8.74 -11.32 1.12
C ASP A 77 -7.44 -11.61 0.37
N GLN A 78 -7.35 -11.22 -0.90
CA GLN A 78 -6.16 -11.37 -1.73
C GLN A 78 -5.68 -10.02 -2.23
N ALA A 79 -4.37 -9.76 -2.14
CA ALA A 79 -3.76 -8.51 -2.56
C ALA A 79 -4.06 -8.15 -4.03
N ARG A 80 -4.09 -9.13 -4.93
CA ARG A 80 -4.45 -8.94 -6.35
C ARG A 80 -5.86 -8.39 -6.60
N LEU A 81 -6.74 -8.43 -5.60
CA LEU A 81 -8.09 -7.88 -5.66
C LEU A 81 -8.14 -6.43 -5.14
N TYR A 82 -7.05 -5.94 -4.57
CA TYR A 82 -6.91 -4.56 -4.17
C TYR A 82 -6.66 -3.70 -5.40
N SER A 83 -7.61 -2.83 -5.73
CA SER A 83 -7.46 -1.84 -6.80
C SER A 83 -6.90 -0.55 -6.22
N PRO A 84 -5.60 -0.24 -6.41
CA PRO A 84 -5.07 1.03 -5.97
C PRO A 84 -5.67 2.18 -6.79
N ASN A 85 -5.96 3.28 -6.12
CA ASN A 85 -6.52 4.50 -6.70
C ASN A 85 -5.67 5.11 -7.86
N TRP A 86 -4.37 4.79 -7.93
CA TRP A 86 -3.49 5.27 -8.99
C TRP A 86 -3.49 4.41 -10.28
N GLN A 87 -4.14 3.25 -10.27
CA GLN A 87 -4.37 2.45 -11.50
C GLN A 87 -5.62 2.91 -12.27
N THR A 88 -6.54 3.64 -11.61
CA THR A 88 -7.80 4.15 -12.22
C THR A 88 -7.59 5.34 -13.18
N GLY A 89 -6.36 5.80 -13.39
CA GLY A 89 -6.05 6.94 -14.27
C GLY A 89 -6.09 6.67 -15.78
N SER A 90 -6.56 5.52 -16.26
CA SER A 90 -6.40 5.10 -17.66
C SER A 90 -7.69 4.94 -18.49
N LEU A 91 -8.84 5.43 -18.02
CA LEU A 91 -10.12 5.36 -18.74
C LEU A 91 -10.96 6.65 -18.64
N GLU A 92 -10.39 7.80 -19.00
CA GLU A 92 -11.17 8.98 -19.42
C GLU A 92 -10.74 9.36 -20.84
N HIS A 93 -11.03 8.47 -21.81
CA HIS A 93 -10.98 8.85 -23.23
C HIS A 93 -12.25 9.65 -23.55
N SER A 94 -12.06 10.96 -23.70
CA SER A 94 -12.74 11.86 -24.64
C SER A 94 -14.18 11.51 -25.04
N SER A 95 -15.13 12.33 -24.59
CA SER A 95 -16.25 12.73 -25.45
C SER A 95 -16.53 14.21 -25.21
N GLN A 96 -15.80 15.02 -25.97
CA GLN A 96 -16.15 16.40 -26.24
C GLN A 96 -16.83 16.39 -27.61
N GLU A 97 -18.15 16.17 -27.62
CA GLU A 97 -19.04 16.53 -28.73
C GLU A 97 -19.99 17.55 -28.11
N GLY A 98 -19.94 18.83 -28.45
CA GLY A 98 -20.11 19.36 -29.80
C GLY A 98 -21.30 20.31 -29.66
N ALA A 99 -21.00 21.60 -29.54
CA ALA A 99 -21.99 22.65 -29.43
C ALA A 99 -22.51 22.99 -30.84
N GLU A 100 -23.82 22.88 -31.07
CA GLU A 100 -24.58 23.62 -32.09
C GLU A 100 -26.03 23.82 -31.63
#